data_AF-A0A364NX06-F1
#
_entry.id   AF-A0A364NX06-F1
#
_cell.length_a   1.000
_cell.length_b   1.000
_cell.length_c   1.000
_cell.angle_alpha   90.00
_cell.angle_beta   90.00
_cell.angle_gamma   90.00
#
_symmetry.space_group_name_H-M   'P 1'
#
loop_
_entity.id
_entity.type
_entity.pdbx_description
1 polymer ?
#
loop_
_entity_poly.entity_id
_entity_poly.type
_entity_poly.pdbx_seq_one_letter_code
_entity_poly.pdbx_strand_id
1 'polypeptide(L)'
;MTPQEKEPLKYLGQHLIYGIAAALTFGGLVLATDLSHIRTMIMESATPYQVLALMFFGLIITFGSVAMGVGIMNLARDDDGQD
;
A
#
# COMPACT_ATOMS: atom_id res chain seq x y z
N MET A 1 -20.39 -10.99 13.23
CA MET A 1 -19.87 -9.62 13.13
C MET A 1 -20.96 -8.66 13.50
N THR A 2 -20.86 -8.12 14.72
CA THR A 2 -21.79 -7.12 15.23
C THR A 2 -21.67 -5.82 14.43
N PRO A 3 -22.71 -4.97 14.37
CA PRO A 3 -22.70 -3.74 13.58
C PRO A 3 -21.52 -2.79 13.92
N GLN A 4 -21.05 -2.83 15.17
CA GLN A 4 -19.96 -2.00 15.70
C GLN A 4 -18.57 -2.35 15.11
N GLU A 5 -18.36 -3.59 14.65
CA GLU A 5 -17.06 -4.02 14.08
C GLU A 5 -16.90 -3.67 12.58
N LYS A 6 -18.00 -3.29 11.91
CA LYS A 6 -17.99 -3.04 10.46
C LYS A 6 -17.43 -1.67 10.09
N GLU A 7 -17.52 -0.69 10.98
CA GLU A 7 -17.02 0.67 10.73
C GLU A 7 -15.48 0.74 10.69
N PRO A 8 -14.73 0.16 11.65
CA PRO A 8 -13.27 0.14 11.61
C PRO A 8 -12.74 -0.60 10.37
N LEU A 9 -13.37 -1.72 10.00
CA LEU A 9 -12.94 -2.51 8.86
C LEU A 9 -13.16 -1.77 7.53
N LYS A 10 -14.26 -1.02 7.42
CA LYS A 10 -14.54 -0.15 6.27
C LYS A 10 -13.54 1.02 6.20
N TYR A 11 -13.24 1.62 7.33
CA TYR A 11 -12.28 2.73 7.44
C TYR A 11 -10.86 2.30 7.08
N LEU A 12 -10.47 1.11 7.55
CA LEU A 12 -9.18 0.49 7.25
C LEU A 12 -9.08 0.10 5.77
N GLY A 13 -10.16 -0.45 5.21
CA GLY A 13 -10.25 -0.76 3.78
C GLY A 13 -10.08 0.49 2.90
N GLN A 14 -10.61 1.64 3.32
CA GLN A 14 -10.41 2.90 2.60
C GLN A 14 -8.94 3.37 2.67
N HIS A 15 -8.29 3.25 3.82
CA HIS A 15 -6.85 3.55 3.98
C HIS A 15 -5.96 2.62 3.16
N LEU A 16 -6.32 1.34 3.05
CA LEU A 16 -5.62 0.39 2.20
C LEU A 16 -5.66 0.81 0.72
N ILE A 17 -6.78 1.35 0.22
CA ILE A 17 -6.88 1.85 -1.16
C ILE A 17 -5.89 3.01 -1.38
N TYR A 18 -5.76 3.92 -0.42
CA TYR A 18 -4.75 5.00 -0.50
C TYR A 18 -3.32 4.45 -0.49
N GLY A 19 -3.05 3.42 0.34
CA GLY A 19 -1.76 2.73 0.36
C GLY A 19 -1.44 2.03 -0.98
N ILE A 20 -2.43 1.39 -1.61
CA ILE A 20 -2.29 0.78 -2.94
C ILE A 20 -2.03 1.85 -4.00
N ALA A 21 -2.79 2.95 -3.99
CA ALA A 21 -2.58 4.05 -4.91
C ALA A 21 -1.16 4.62 -4.80
N ALA A 22 -0.68 4.86 -3.58
CA ALA A 22 0.69 5.31 -3.33
C ALA A 22 1.74 4.29 -3.83
N ALA A 23 1.54 2.99 -3.57
CA ALA A 23 2.42 1.93 -4.04
C ALA A 23 2.50 1.87 -5.57
N LEU A 24 1.36 2.01 -6.26
CA LEU A 24 1.30 2.02 -7.72
C LEU A 24 1.98 3.25 -8.31
N THR A 25 1.70 4.44 -7.75
CA THR A 25 2.36 5.68 -8.18
C THR A 25 3.87 5.61 -7.97
N PHE A 26 4.33 5.19 -6.78
CA PHE A 26 5.75 5.08 -6.48
C PHE A 26 6.44 4.01 -7.35
N GLY A 27 5.87 2.80 -7.45
CA GLY A 27 6.42 1.73 -8.28
C GLY A 27 6.45 2.11 -9.77
N GLY A 28 5.44 2.83 -10.25
CA GLY A 28 5.42 3.38 -11.60
C GLY A 28 6.52 4.42 -11.83
N LEU A 29 6.75 5.31 -10.87
CA LEU A 29 7.84 6.30 -10.94
C LEU A 29 9.23 5.64 -10.92
N VAL A 30 9.43 4.61 -10.10
CA VAL A 30 10.68 3.81 -10.07
C VAL A 30 10.96 3.21 -11.45
N LEU A 31 9.95 2.63 -12.10
CA LEU A 31 10.09 2.08 -13.45
C LEU A 31 10.27 3.16 -14.52
N ALA A 32 9.58 4.29 -14.40
CA ALA A 32 9.64 5.39 -15.37
C ALA A 32 11.01 6.09 -15.36
N THR A 33 11.58 6.29 -14.16
CA THR A 33 12.89 6.92 -13.96
C THR A 33 14.07 5.97 -14.21
N ASP A 34 13.79 4.69 -14.47
CA ASP A 34 14.79 3.61 -14.46
C ASP A 34 15.73 3.70 -13.26
N LEU A 35 15.13 3.93 -12.08
CA LEU A 35 15.88 4.17 -10.86
C LEU A 35 16.81 2.98 -10.60
N SER A 36 18.11 3.23 -10.51
CA SER A 36 19.12 2.19 -10.33
C SER A 36 19.13 1.11 -11.44
N HIS A 37 18.69 1.43 -12.65
CA HIS A 37 18.56 0.48 -13.76
C HIS A 37 17.57 -0.67 -13.47
N ILE A 38 16.64 -0.49 -12.53
CA ILE A 38 15.65 -1.53 -12.17
C ILE A 38 14.79 -1.91 -13.36
N ARG A 39 14.36 -0.96 -14.21
CA ARG A 39 13.59 -1.28 -15.42
C ARG A 39 14.42 -2.11 -16.37
N THR A 40 15.67 -1.73 -16.55
CA THR A 40 16.62 -2.43 -17.42
C THR A 40 16.87 -3.86 -16.91
N MET A 41 17.10 -4.05 -15.61
CA MET A 41 17.25 -5.38 -15.00
C MET A 41 16.00 -6.25 -15.12
N ILE A 42 14.80 -5.68 -14.95
CA ILE A 42 13.55 -6.41 -15.10
C ILE A 42 13.42 -6.93 -16.53
N MET A 43 13.71 -6.10 -17.53
CA MET A 43 13.60 -6.48 -18.95
C MET A 43 14.63 -7.53 -19.39
N GLU A 44 15.81 -7.55 -18.75
CA GLU A 44 16.85 -8.55 -19.01
C GLU A 44 16.60 -9.88 -18.29
N SER A 45 15.74 -9.89 -17.27
CA SER A 45 15.39 -11.11 -16.55
C SER A 45 14.60 -12.10 -17.42
N ALA A 46 14.79 -13.41 -17.17
CA ALA A 46 14.01 -14.45 -17.84
C ALA A 46 12.53 -14.46 -17.45
N THR A 47 12.17 -13.76 -16.36
CA THR A 47 10.85 -13.79 -15.72
C THR A 47 10.36 -12.37 -15.35
N PRO A 48 10.29 -11.43 -16.32
CA PRO A 48 10.03 -10.02 -16.05
C PRO A 48 8.69 -9.79 -15.36
N TYR A 49 7.67 -10.55 -15.72
CA TYR A 49 6.35 -10.45 -15.13
C TYR A 49 6.31 -10.84 -13.64
N GLN A 50 7.03 -11.91 -13.25
CA GLN A 50 7.12 -12.31 -11.84
C GLN A 50 7.88 -11.28 -11.01
N VAL A 51 8.99 -10.72 -11.53
CA VAL A 51 9.75 -9.68 -10.84
C VAL A 51 8.88 -8.44 -10.64
N LEU A 52 8.14 -8.02 -11.68
CA LEU A 52 7.21 -6.89 -11.59
C LEU A 52 6.11 -7.15 -10.55
N ALA A 53 5.52 -8.34 -10.55
CA ALA A 53 4.49 -8.72 -9.58
C ALA A 53 5.03 -8.70 -8.15
N LEU A 54 6.21 -9.28 -7.90
CA LEU A 54 6.85 -9.27 -6.58
C LEU A 54 7.21 -7.84 -6.12
N MET A 55 7.69 -7.00 -7.04
CA MET A 55 8.01 -5.60 -6.77
C MET A 55 6.75 -4.84 -6.32
N PHE A 56 5.68 -4.86 -7.11
CA PHE A 56 4.44 -4.17 -6.77
C PHE A 56 3.77 -4.78 -5.53
N PHE A 57 3.83 -6.10 -5.37
CA PHE A 57 3.29 -6.77 -4.18
C PHE A 57 4.02 -6.32 -2.91
N GLY A 58 5.36 -6.27 -2.92
CA GLY A 58 6.14 -5.76 -1.80
C GLY A 58 5.84 -4.29 -1.49
N LEU A 59 5.69 -3.46 -2.52
CA LEU A 59 5.31 -2.05 -2.35
C LEU A 59 3.89 -1.90 -1.77
N ILE A 60 2.93 -2.68 -2.25
CA ILE A 60 1.55 -2.69 -1.74
C ILE A 60 1.52 -3.10 -0.27
N ILE A 61 2.26 -4.14 0.12
CA ILE A 61 2.34 -4.55 1.53
C ILE A 61 2.96 -3.42 2.37
N THR A 62 4.02 -2.78 1.88
CA THR A 62 4.73 -1.73 2.61
C THR A 62 3.85 -0.50 2.83
N PHE A 63 3.37 0.13 1.74
CA PHE A 63 2.54 1.33 1.83
C PHE A 63 1.14 1.04 2.37
N GLY A 64 0.57 -0.13 2.06
CA GLY A 64 -0.71 -0.58 2.62
C GLY A 64 -0.64 -0.71 4.14
N SER A 65 0.43 -1.32 4.67
CA SER A 65 0.61 -1.46 6.13
C SER A 65 0.77 -0.10 6.81
N VAL A 66 1.54 0.83 6.22
CA VAL A 66 1.71 2.19 6.76
C VAL A 66 0.37 2.94 6.75
N ALA A 67 -0.36 2.93 5.64
CA ALA A 67 -1.65 3.61 5.52
C ALA A 67 -2.69 3.05 6.52
N MET A 68 -2.71 1.73 6.70
CA MET A 68 -3.57 1.08 7.69
C MET A 68 -3.16 1.45 9.12
N GLY A 69 -1.87 1.46 9.44
CA GLY A 69 -1.38 1.87 10.76
C GLY A 69 -1.75 3.31 11.11
N VAL A 70 -1.62 4.24 10.15
CA VAL A 70 -2.08 5.63 10.31
C VAL A 70 -3.58 5.69 10.53
N GLY A 71 -4.37 4.93 9.76
CA GLY A 71 -5.82 4.87 9.90
C GLY A 71 -6.26 4.39 11.29
N ILE A 72 -5.58 3.39 11.86
CA ILE A 72 -5.86 2.88 13.22
C ILE A 72 -5.53 3.93 14.28
N MET A 73 -4.37 4.59 14.19
CA MET A 73 -3.98 5.63 15.15
C MET A 73 -4.91 6.84 15.13
N ASN A 74 -5.46 7.20 13.96
CA ASN A 74 -6.45 8.26 13.85
C ASN A 74 -7.80 7.83 14.44
N LEU A 75 -8.24 6.60 14.15
CA LEU A 75 -9.48 6.08 14.72
C LEU A 75 -9.43 6.01 16.26
N ALA A 76 -8.29 5.60 16.84
CA ALA A 76 -8.09 5.61 18.28
C ALA A 76 -8.22 7.03 18.87
N ARG A 77 -7.61 8.04 18.23
CA ARG A 77 -7.70 9.44 18.69
C ARG A 77 -9.10 10.03 18.67
N ASP A 78 -9.94 9.62 17.71
CA ASP A 78 -11.33 10.08 17.61
C ASP A 78 -12.22 9.42 18.68
N ASP A 79 -11.87 8.22 19.17
CA ASP A 79 -12.54 7.52 20.27
C ASP A 79 -12.16 8.16 21.63
N ASP A 80 -10.87 8.46 21.84
CA ASP A 80 -10.33 9.08 23.06
C ASP A 80 -10.81 10.53 23.32
N GLY A 81 -11.43 11.18 22.33
CA GLY A 81 -11.91 12.57 22.39
C GLY A 81 -13.39 12.73 22.76
N GLN A 82 -14.11 11.62 22.99
CA GLN A 82 -15.51 11.61 23.42
C GLN A 82 -15.62 11.34 24.93
N ASP A 83 -15.08 12.27 25.73
CA ASP A 83 -15.34 12.41 27.17
C ASP A 83 -16.18 13.67 27.45
#